data_AF-A0A9X1PC90-F1
#
_entry.id   AF-A0A9X1PC90-F1
#
_cell.length_a   1.000
_cell.length_b   1.000
_cell.length_c   1.000
_cell.angle_alpha   90.00
_cell.angle_beta   90.00
_cell.angle_gamma   90.00
#
_symmetry.space_group_name_H-M   'P 1'
#
loop_
_entity.id
_entity.type
_entity.pdbx_description
1 polymer ?
#
loop_
_entity_poly.entity_id
_entity_poly.type
_entity_poly.pdbx_seq_one_letter_code
_entity_poly.pdbx_strand_id
1 'polypeptide(L)' 'MKNINIAVSEGEISKYGLKSTNYEFSTLVDIVSRELSKQKLTESIELAEKYGLSKMTMNEITKEVRANRKHAKTRS' A
#
# COMPACT_ATOMS: atom_id res chain seq x y z
N MET A 1 31.45 -9.12 -7.37
CA MET A 1 30.37 -8.20 -6.98
C MET A 1 30.44 -6.96 -7.87
N LYS A 2 29.30 -6.44 -8.32
CA LYS A 2 29.22 -5.20 -9.10
C LYS A 2 28.60 -4.13 -8.21
N ASN A 3 29.21 -2.94 -8.18
CA ASN A 3 28.72 -1.82 -7.39
C ASN A 3 27.91 -0.89 -8.31
N ILE A 4 26.75 -0.46 -7.83
CA ILE A 4 25.88 0.50 -8.51
C ILE A 4 25.81 1.74 -7.63
N ASN A 5 26.18 2.89 -8.18
CA ASN A 5 26.02 4.17 -7.51
C ASN A 5 24.68 4.78 -7.92
N ILE A 6 23.89 5.21 -6.94
CA ILE A 6 22.57 5.81 -7.16
C ILE A 6 22.61 7.21 -6.54
N ALA A 7 22.22 8.21 -7.33
CA ALA A 7 21.97 9.56 -6.83
C ALA A 7 20.52 9.64 -6.34
N VAL A 8 20.34 10.05 -5.10
CA VAL A 8 19.03 10.23 -4.45
C VAL A 8 18.99 11.60 -3.81
N SER A 9 17.82 12.22 -3.80
CA SER A 9 17.62 13.52 -3.15
C SER A 9 17.64 13.37 -1.62
N GLU A 10 17.97 14.45 -0.91
CA GLU A 10 17.91 14.45 0.58
C GLU A 10 16.50 14.13 1.11
N GLY A 11 15.47 14.56 0.38
CA GLY A 11 14.08 14.24 0.71
C GLY A 11 13.80 12.74 0.66
N GLU A 12 14.34 12.04 -0.34
CA GLU A 12 14.21 10.58 -0.46
C GLU A 12 15.02 9.86 0.61
N ILE A 13 16.22 10.34 0.94
CA ILE A 13 17.04 9.79 2.03
C ILE A 13 16.28 9.83 3.35
N SER A 14 15.66 10.97 3.67
CA SER A 14 14.84 11.13 4.87
C SER A 14 13.60 10.23 4.83
N LYS A 15 12.90 10.18 3.69
CA LYS A 15 11.67 9.41 3.50
C LYS A 15 11.89 7.90 3.65
N TYR A 16 12.99 7.38 3.09
CA TYR A 16 13.35 5.96 3.19
C TYR A 16 14.20 5.65 4.45
N GLY A 17 14.55 6.65 5.25
CA GLY A 17 15.34 6.47 6.47
C GLY A 17 16.76 5.94 6.21
N LEU A 18 17.34 6.28 5.07
CA LEU A 18 18.66 5.80 4.67
C LEU A 18 19.74 6.54 5.47
N LYS A 19 20.34 5.87 6.47
CA LYS A 19 21.40 6.41 7.34
C LYS A 19 22.85 6.12 6.90
N SER A 20 23.04 5.22 5.94
CA SER A 20 24.34 4.77 5.43
C SER A 20 24.49 5.14 3.95
N THR A 21 25.72 5.34 3.50
CA THR A 21 26.06 5.52 2.08
C THR A 21 26.16 4.21 1.32
N ASN A 22 26.37 3.08 2.01
CA ASN A 22 26.45 1.75 1.42
C ASN A 22 25.36 0.85 2.02
N TYR A 23 24.60 0.20 1.13
CA TYR A 23 23.62 -0.81 1.48
C TYR A 23 23.80 -2.03 0.59
N GLU A 24 23.49 -3.20 1.15
CA GLU A 24 23.25 -4.37 0.32
C GLU A 24 21.97 -4.15 -0.49
N PHE A 25 21.98 -4.58 -1.75
CA PHE A 25 20.84 -4.35 -2.66
C PHE A 25 19.54 -4.95 -2.11
N SER A 26 19.61 -6.13 -1.49
CA SER A 26 18.49 -6.79 -0.79
C SER A 26 17.87 -5.88 0.27
N THR A 27 18.70 -5.30 1.13
CA THR A 27 18.26 -4.39 2.20
C THR A 27 17.63 -3.12 1.63
N LEU A 28 18.20 -2.56 0.56
CA LEU A 28 17.64 -1.39 -0.11
C LEU A 28 16.25 -1.68 -0.69
N VAL A 29 16.09 -2.83 -1.36
CA VAL A 29 14.81 -3.28 -1.90
C VAL A 29 13.77 -3.42 -0.78
N ASP A 30 14.12 -4.06 0.33
CA ASP A 30 13.22 -4.24 1.47
C ASP A 30 12.74 -2.91 2.06
N ILE A 31 13.65 -1.94 2.24
CA ILE A 31 13.34 -0.60 2.75
C ILE A 31 12.35 0.10 1.82
N VAL A 32 12.63 0.11 0.52
CA VAL A 32 11.78 0.77 -0.49
C VAL A 32 10.41 0.10 -0.58
N SER A 33 10.37 -1.24 -0.61
CA SER A 33 9.13 -2.01 -0.64
C SER A 33 8.26 -1.77 0.58
N ARG A 34 8.86 -1.63 1.77
CA ARG A 34 8.13 -1.35 3.01
C ARG A 34 7.51 0.04 3.01
N GLU A 35 8.23 1.04 2.51
CA GLU A 35 7.75 2.41 2.42
C GLU A 35 6.64 2.55 1.36
N LEU A 36 6.77 1.90 0.21
CA LEU A 36 5.68 1.81 -0.79
C LEU A 36 4.42 1.16 -0.21
N SER A 37 4.60 0.08 0.55
CA SER A 37 3.48 -0.61 1.22
C SER A 37 2.80 0.28 2.25
N LYS A 38 3.57 1.07 3.01
CA LYS A 38 3.04 2.03 3.97
C LYS A 38 2.21 3.13 3.29
N GLN A 39 2.69 3.68 2.18
CA GLN A 39 1.94 4.67 1.39
C GLN A 39 0.62 4.10 0.87
N LYS A 40 0.66 2.88 0.32
CA LYS A 40 -0.55 2.21 -0.19
C LYS A 40 -1.55 1.87 0.91
N LEU A 41 -1.06 1.52 2.10
CA LEU A 41 -1.92 1.32 3.25
C LEU A 41 -2.61 2.62 3.66
N THR A 42 -1.87 3.73 3.76
CA THR A 42 -2.45 5.04 4.07
C THR A 42 -3.51 5.44 3.06
N GLU A 43 -3.22 5.31 1.76
CA GLU A 43 -4.18 5.59 0.68
C GLU A 43 -5.44 4.73 0.81
N SER A 44 -5.29 3.45 1.15
CA SER A 44 -6.42 2.54 1.37
C SER A 44 -7.27 2.94 2.58
N ILE A 45 -6.65 3.42 3.67
CA ILE A 45 -7.35 3.91 4.86
C ILE A 45 -8.12 5.19 4.52
N GLU A 46 -7.49 6.15 3.84
CA GLU A 46 -8.15 7.40 3.42
C GLU A 46 -9.36 7.13 2.52
N LEU A 47 -9.24 6.18 1.58
CA LEU A 47 -10.36 5.74 0.76
C LEU A 47 -11.45 5.09 1.61
N ALA A 48 -11.09 4.22 2.55
CA ALA A 48 -12.05 3.57 3.43
C ALA A 48 -12.82 4.57 4.30
N GLU A 49 -12.16 5.62 4.79
CA GLU A 49 -12.81 6.70 5.52
C GLU A 49 -13.70 7.57 4.61
N LYS A 50 -13.19 7.97 3.45
CA LYS A 50 -13.90 8.81 2.48
C LYS A 50 -15.20 8.17 2.00
N TYR A 51 -15.17 6.87 1.72
CA TYR A 51 -16.35 6.12 1.26
C TYR A 51 -17.18 5.55 2.41
N GLY A 52 -16.81 5.82 3.67
CA GLY A 52 -17.54 5.34 4.84
C GLY A 52 -17.43 3.84 5.08
N LEU A 53 -16.57 3.13 4.33
CA LEU A 53 -16.29 1.71 4.50
C LEU A 53 -15.75 1.42 5.90
N SER A 54 -15.03 2.36 6.51
CA SER A 54 -14.52 2.26 7.88
C SER A 54 -15.63 2.17 8.94
N LYS A 55 -16.85 2.61 8.63
CA LYS A 55 -18.00 2.60 9.54
C LYS A 55 -18.99 1.47 9.24
N MET A 56 -18.80 0.71 8.16
CA MET A 56 -19.71 -0.36 7.81
C MET A 56 -19.62 -1.51 8.80
N THR A 57 -20.78 -1.97 9.24
CA THR A 57 -20.89 -3.19 10.04
C THR A 57 -20.74 -4.43 9.16
N MET A 58 -20.29 -5.54 9.74
CA MET A 58 -20.20 -6.82 9.02
C MET A 58 -21.55 -7.27 8.41
N ASN A 59 -22.67 -6.88 9.01
CA ASN A 59 -24.01 -7.16 8.50
C ASN A 59 -24.31 -6.38 7.22
N GLU A 60 -23.93 -5.11 7.14
CA GLU A 60 -24.10 -4.28 5.94
C GLU A 60 -23.21 -4.77 4.80
N ILE A 61 -21.95 -5.10 5.10
CA ILE A 61 -21.01 -5.71 4.13
C ILE A 61 -21.60 -7.02 3.59
N THR A 62 -22.12 -7.88 4.46
CA THR A 62 -22.71 -9.16 4.05
C THR A 62 -23.95 -8.96 3.15
N LYS A 63 -24.78 -7.95 3.42
CA LYS A 63 -25.92 -7.60 2.58
C LYS A 63 -25.48 -7.13 1.20
N GLU A 64 -24.50 -6.24 1.13
CA GLU A 64 -23.96 -5.70 -0.12
C GLU A 64 -23.36 -6.82 -1.00
N VAL A 65 -22.50 -7.67 -0.43
CA VAL A 65 -21.88 -8.80 -1.14
C VAL A 65 -22.93 -9.78 -1.66
N ARG A 66 -23.97 -10.08 -0.87
CA ARG A 66 -25.07 -10.96 -1.31
C ARG A 66 -25.90 -10.33 -2.43
N ALA A 67 -26.17 -9.03 -2.37
CA ALA A 67 -26.89 -8.32 -3.43
C ALA A 67 -26.08 -8.33 -4.74
N ASN A 68 -24.78 -8.05 -4.67
CA ASN A 68 -23.90 -8.04 -5.84
C ASN A 68 -23.74 -9.45 -6.44
N ARG A 69 -23.59 -10.50 -5.62
CA ARG A 69 -23.56 -11.90 -6.10
C ARG A 69 -24.86 -12.33 -6.78
N LYS A 70 -26.02 -11.85 -6.30
CA LYS A 70 -27.31 -12.11 -6.97
C LYS A 70 -27.35 -11.39 -8.31
N HIS A 71 -26.98 -10.11 -8.37
CA HIS A 71 -26.90 -9.34 -9.62
C HIS A 71 -25.95 -9.93 -10.66
N ALA A 72 -24.81 -10.48 -10.24
CA ALA A 72 -23.87 -11.14 -11.14
C ALA A 72 -24.44 -12.43 -11.76
N LYS A 73 -25.26 -13.19 -11.01
CA LYS A 73 -25.94 -14.40 -11.49
C LYS A 73 -27.14 -14.12 -12.40
N THR A 74 -27.77 -12.96 -12.30
CA THR A 74 -28.88 -12.56 -13.20
C THR A 74 -28.39 -11.98 -14.53
N ARG A 75 -27.09 -11.71 -14.68
CA ARG A 75 -26.47 -11.14 -15.88
C ARG A 75 -25.69 -12.15 -16.73
N SER A 76 -25.66 -13.42 -16.33
CA SER A 76 -25.12 -14.56 -17.10
C SER A 76 -26.25 -15.31 -17.80
#